data_AF-I2CS52-F1
#
_entry.id   AF-I2CS52-F1
#
_cell.length_a   1.000
_cell.length_b   1.000
_cell.length_c   1.000
_cell.angle_alpha   90.00
_cell.angle_beta   90.00
_cell.angle_gamma   90.00
#
_symmetry.space_group_name_H-M   'P 1'
#
loop_
_entity.id
_entity.type
_entity.pdbx_description
1 polymer ?
#
loop_
_entity_poly.entity_id
_entity_poly.type
_entity_poly.pdbx_seq_one_letter_code
_entity_poly.pdbx_strand_id
1 'polypeptide(L)' 'EVKPKNLSFEDAASLPSIFSTTEVALGHFAKLCAGERVLIHAATGGVGLAAVQHAHSVGAIVYATAGRQEKRG' A
#
# COMPACT_ATOMS: atom_id res chain seq x y z
N GLU A 1 23.54 7.73 -5.85
CA GLU A 1 22.86 6.65 -6.60
C GLU A 1 21.36 6.89 -6.54
N VAL A 2 20.61 6.58 -7.61
CA VAL A 2 19.17 6.87 -7.74
C VAL A 2 18.26 5.73 -7.23
N LYS A 3 18.83 4.61 -6.78
CA LYS A 3 18.10 3.49 -6.16
C LYS A 3 18.96 2.78 -5.10
N PRO A 4 18.35 2.00 -4.19
CA PRO A 4 19.07 1.08 -3.30
C PRO A 4 19.89 0.02 -4.05
N LYS A 5 21.01 -0.41 -3.44
CA LYS A 5 21.91 -1.41 -4.04
C LYS A 5 21.27 -2.79 -4.19
N ASN A 6 20.35 -3.14 -3.31
CA ASN A 6 19.69 -4.44 -3.23
C ASN A 6 18.43 -4.57 -4.11
N LEU A 7 18.01 -3.53 -4.82
CA LEU A 7 16.86 -3.57 -5.73
C LEU A 7 17.32 -3.54 -7.17
N SER A 8 16.62 -4.20 -8.09
CA SER A 8 16.81 -3.92 -9.52
C SER A 8 16.29 -2.51 -9.86
N PHE A 9 16.64 -1.99 -11.02
CA PHE A 9 16.01 -0.75 -11.50
C PHE A 9 14.52 -0.92 -11.77
N GLU A 10 14.11 -2.10 -12.25
CA GLU A 10 12.72 -2.45 -12.52
C GLU A 10 11.88 -2.43 -11.24
N ASP A 11 12.38 -3.07 -10.17
CA ASP A 11 11.71 -3.05 -8.86
C ASP A 11 11.62 -1.62 -8.33
N ALA A 12 12.75 -0.90 -8.33
CA ALA A 12 12.83 0.45 -7.79
C ALA A 12 11.92 1.44 -8.54
N ALA A 13 11.75 1.30 -9.85
CA ALA A 13 10.92 2.18 -10.66
C ALA A 13 9.43 2.10 -10.30
N SER A 14 8.97 0.97 -9.75
CA SER A 14 7.56 0.77 -9.38
C SER A 14 7.15 1.47 -8.08
N LEU A 15 8.10 1.74 -7.18
CA LEU A 15 7.83 2.16 -5.80
C LEU A 15 7.35 3.62 -5.66
N PRO A 16 7.94 4.63 -6.32
CA PRO A 16 7.67 6.02 -6.00
C PRO A 16 6.18 6.39 -6.18
N SER A 17 5.57 5.96 -7.28
CA SER A 17 4.17 6.29 -7.59
C SER A 17 3.20 5.66 -6.59
N ILE A 18 3.37 4.36 -6.31
CA ILE A 18 2.43 3.63 -5.45
C ILE A 18 2.52 4.07 -3.99
N PHE A 19 3.73 4.28 -3.46
CA PHE A 19 3.91 4.68 -2.06
C PHE A 19 3.56 6.16 -1.84
N SER A 20 3.90 7.05 -2.78
CA SER A 20 3.49 8.46 -2.65
C SER A 20 1.98 8.61 -2.69
N THR A 21 1.29 7.84 -3.54
CA THR A 21 -0.18 7.83 -3.60
C THR A 21 -0.77 7.42 -2.26
N THR A 22 -0.27 6.33 -1.68
CA THR A 22 -0.73 5.84 -0.38
C THR A 22 -0.45 6.82 0.74
N GLU A 23 0.75 7.41 0.79
CA GLU A 23 1.14 8.34 1.86
C GLU A 23 0.34 9.64 1.82
N VAL A 24 0.04 10.15 0.62
CA VAL A 24 -0.82 11.32 0.46
C VAL A 24 -2.26 10.99 0.87
N ALA A 25 -2.81 9.86 0.40
CA ALA A 25 -4.20 9.50 0.68
C ALA A 25 -4.43 9.12 2.14
N LEU A 26 -3.63 8.21 2.68
CA LEU A 26 -3.84 7.61 4.01
C LEU A 26 -3.11 8.36 5.12
N GLY A 27 -1.87 8.80 4.87
CA GLY A 27 -1.05 9.52 5.86
C GLY A 27 -1.45 11.00 5.98
N HIS A 28 -1.55 11.72 4.86
CA HIS A 28 -1.80 13.16 4.88
C HIS A 28 -3.28 13.54 4.94
N PHE A 29 -4.11 12.98 4.06
CA PHE A 29 -5.52 13.37 3.98
C PHE A 29 -6.38 12.63 5.00
N ALA A 30 -6.35 11.30 5.02
CA ALA A 30 -7.15 10.51 5.96
C ALA A 30 -6.58 10.54 7.39
N LYS A 31 -5.26 10.72 7.53
CA LYS A 31 -4.53 10.64 8.80
C LYS A 31 -4.85 9.35 9.56
N LEU A 32 -4.82 8.23 8.82
CA LEU A 32 -5.18 6.92 9.34
C LEU A 32 -4.34 6.58 10.57
N CYS A 33 -5.01 6.19 11.65
CA CYS A 33 -4.38 5.91 12.93
C CYS A 33 -4.69 4.50 13.45
N ALA A 34 -3.98 4.10 14.50
CA ALA A 34 -4.15 2.82 15.15
C ALA A 34 -5.61 2.59 15.61
N GLY A 35 -6.13 1.38 15.36
CA GLY A 35 -7.49 0.99 15.73
C GLY A 35 -8.60 1.49 14.80
N GLU A 36 -8.29 2.39 13.85
CA GLU A 36 -9.25 2.78 12.82
C GLU A 36 -9.46 1.67 11.78
N ARG A 37 -10.57 1.75 11.04
CA ARG A 37 -10.96 0.75 10.04
C ARG A 37 -10.88 1.35 8.65
N VAL A 38 -10.21 0.65 7.74
CA VAL A 38 -10.05 1.08 6.34
C VAL A 38 -10.50 -0.02 5.37
N LEU A 39 -11.23 0.36 4.32
CA LEU A 39 -11.59 -0.52 3.21
C LEU A 39 -10.68 -0.23 2.01
N ILE A 40 -9.87 -1.21 1.61
CA ILE A 40 -8.94 -1.13 0.49
C ILE A 40 -9.49 -1.95 -0.68
N HIS A 41 -9.89 -1.26 -1.76
CA HIS A 41 -10.28 -1.93 -2.99
C HIS A 41 -9.08 -2.37 -3.82
N ALA A 42 -9.24 -3.47 -4.56
CA ALA A 42 -8.20 -4.02 -5.43
C ALA A 42 -6.84 -4.20 -4.72
N ALA A 43 -6.88 -4.74 -3.49
CA ALA A 43 -5.76 -4.79 -2.55
C ALA A 43 -4.51 -5.53 -3.08
N THR A 44 -4.65 -6.33 -4.14
CA THR A 44 -3.55 -7.08 -4.75
C THR A 44 -2.88 -6.38 -5.93
N GLY A 45 -3.29 -5.14 -6.25
CA GLY A 45 -2.56 -4.26 -7.16
C GLY A 45 -1.46 -3.47 -6.43
N GLY A 46 -0.60 -2.76 -7.17
CA GLY A 46 0.54 -2.05 -6.59
C GLY A 46 0.17 -1.04 -5.49
N VAL A 47 -0.81 -0.17 -5.75
CA VAL A 47 -1.31 0.80 -4.73
C VAL A 47 -2.01 0.06 -3.58
N GLY A 48 -2.79 -0.97 -3.89
CA GLY A 48 -3.49 -1.77 -2.89
C GLY A 48 -2.53 -2.40 -1.88
N LEU A 49 -1.44 -3.01 -2.37
CA LEU A 49 -0.41 -3.59 -1.52
C LEU A 49 0.31 -2.52 -0.67
N ALA A 50 0.66 -1.38 -1.26
CA ALA A 50 1.25 -0.27 -0.51
C ALA A 50 0.30 0.26 0.58
N ALA A 51 -0.99 0.38 0.28
CA ALA A 51 -2.02 0.81 1.22
C ALA A 51 -2.21 -0.18 2.38
N VAL A 52 -2.20 -1.49 2.10
CA VAL A 52 -2.25 -2.53 3.14
C VAL A 52 -1.02 -2.44 4.04
N GLN A 53 0.17 -2.27 3.47
CA GLN A 53 1.41 -2.10 4.24
C GLN A 53 1.38 -0.86 5.12
N HIS A 54 0.93 0.28 4.60
CA HIS A 54 0.79 1.52 5.38
C HIS A 54 -0.21 1.33 6.53
N ALA A 55 -1.40 0.79 6.26
CA ALA A 55 -2.43 0.55 7.27
C ALA A 55 -1.93 -0.37 8.40
N HIS A 56 -1.20 -1.44 8.07
CA HIS A 56 -0.56 -2.29 9.08
C HIS A 56 0.52 -1.56 9.87
N SER A 57 1.34 -0.72 9.22
CA SER A 57 2.42 0.02 9.89
C SER A 57 1.90 1.01 10.95
N VAL A 58 0.70 1.55 10.77
CA VAL A 58 0.05 2.45 11.73
C VAL A 58 -0.89 1.74 12.71
N GLY A 59 -1.06 0.41 12.60
CA GLY A 59 -1.92 -0.38 13.48
C GLY A 59 -3.41 -0.28 13.18
N ALA A 60 -3.80 0.05 11.94
CA ALA A 60 -5.19 0.07 11.51
C ALA A 60 -5.72 -1.33 11.16
N ILE A 61 -7.05 -1.46 11.14
CA ILE A 61 -7.78 -2.68 10.79
C ILE A 61 -8.16 -2.61 9.31
N VAL A 62 -7.69 -3.58 8.53
CA VAL A 62 -7.85 -3.62 7.07
C VAL A 62 -9.01 -4.53 6.67
N TYR A 63 -9.92 -4.00 5.84
CA TYR A 63 -10.83 -4.77 5.01
C TYR A 63 -10.40 -4.62 3.56
N ALA A 64 -10.38 -5.71 2.80
CA ALA A 64 -9.84 -5.70 1.44
C ALA A 64 -10.77 -6.38 0.44
N THR A 65 -10.80 -5.86 -0.80
CA THR A 65 -11.39 -6.58 -1.93
C THR A 65 -10.31 -6.97 -2.95
N ALA A 66 -10.46 -8.15 -3.55
CA ALA A 66 -9.61 -8.63 -4.63
C ALA A 66 -10.48 -9.23 -5.73
N GLY A 67 -10.07 -9.04 -6.99
CA GLY A 67 -10.91 -9.33 -8.15
C GLY A 67 -11.15 -10.82 -8.42
N ARG A 68 -10.15 -11.69 -8.20
CA ARG A 68 -10.25 -13.15 -8.38
C ARG A 68 -9.89 -13.87 -7.10
N GLN A 69 -10.44 -15.06 -6.92
CA GLN A 69 -10.17 -15.91 -5.75
C GLN A 69 -8.68 -16.28 -5.64
N GLU A 70 -8.02 -16.57 -6.75
CA GLU A 70 -6.57 -16.82 -6.83
C GLU A 70 -5.72 -15.69 -6.23
N LYS A 71 -6.25 -14.47 -6.19
CA LYS A 71 -5.56 -13.28 -5.66
C LYS A 71 -5.87 -13.02 -4.19
N ARG A 72 -6.59 -13.89 -3.48
CA ARG A 72 -7.00 -13.69 -2.07
C ARG A 72 -6.05 -14.34 -1.05
N GLY A 73 -4.86 -14.77 -1.50
CA GLY A 73 -3.84 -15.39 -0.66
C GLY A 73 -3.23 -14.45 0.36
#